data_AF-A0A9D8P1A1-F1
#
_entry.id   AF-A0A9D8P1A1-F1
#
_cell.length_a   1.000
_cell.length_b   1.000
_cell.length_c   1.000
_cell.angle_alpha   90.00
_cell.angle_beta   90.00
_cell.angle_gamma   90.00
#
_symmetry.space_group_name_H-M   'P 1'
#
loop_
_entity.id
_entity.type
_entity.pdbx_description
1 polymer ?
#
loop_
_entity_poly.entity_id
_entity_poly.type
_entity_poly.pdbx_seq_one_letter_code
_entity_poly.pdbx_strand_id
1 'polypeptide(L)' 'MAATSALLENWYQDTVTGRTFRVVAIDRAADSIEIQYFNGDLGEYDFASWAESNFHAIEAP' A
#
# COMPACT_ATOMS: atom_id res chain seq x y z
N MET A 1 -2.59 -5.87 -12.96
CA MET A 1 -1.37 -5.06 -13.15
C MET A 1 -0.92 -4.67 -11.76
N ALA A 2 0.32 -4.98 -11.38
CA ALA A 2 0.87 -4.53 -10.11
C ALA A 2 0.84 -3.00 -10.03
N ALA A 3 0.60 -2.46 -8.84
CA ALA A 3 0.55 -1.02 -8.61
C ALA A 3 1.97 -0.44 -8.65
N THR A 4 2.36 0.09 -9.80
CA THR A 4 3.68 0.72 -9.99
C THR A 4 3.84 2.04 -9.22
N SER A 5 2.75 2.64 -8.75
CA SER A 5 2.76 3.82 -7.90
C SER A 5 1.65 3.74 -6.84
N ALA A 6 2.03 4.02 -5.58
CA ALA A 6 1.09 4.19 -4.50
C ALA A 6 0.25 5.47 -4.70
N LEU A 7 -1.04 5.37 -4.44
CA LEU A 7 -2.00 6.48 -4.48
C LEU A 7 -2.59 6.64 -3.09
N LEU A 8 -2.57 7.88 -2.60
CA LEU A 8 -3.12 8.24 -1.30
C LEU A 8 -4.63 7.95 -1.26
N GLU A 9 -5.12 7.47 -0.11
CA GLU A 9 -6.51 7.06 0.14
C GLU A 9 -7.02 5.89 -0.72
N ASN A 10 -6.16 5.28 -1.54
CA ASN A 10 -6.54 4.14 -2.38
C ASN A 10 -6.34 2.81 -1.66
N TRP A 11 -7.17 1.82 -2.00
CA TRP A 11 -7.11 0.47 -1.47
C TRP A 11 -6.26 -0.45 -2.33
N TYR A 12 -5.52 -1.32 -1.66
CA TYR A 12 -4.65 -2.31 -2.26
C TYR A 12 -4.82 -3.66 -1.59
N GLN A 13 -4.59 -4.71 -2.37
CA GLN A 13 -4.50 -6.08 -1.90
C GLN A 13 -3.13 -6.65 -2.22
N ASP A 14 -2.48 -7.21 -1.20
CA ASP A 14 -1.36 -8.11 -1.38
C ASP A 14 -1.86 -9.45 -1.88
N THR A 15 -1.51 -9.79 -3.12
CA THR A 15 -1.93 -11.04 -3.76
C THR A 15 -1.18 -12.27 -3.25
N VAL A 16 -0.07 -12.10 -2.52
CA VAL A 16 0.69 -13.18 -1.89
C VAL A 16 0.08 -13.56 -0.55
N THR A 17 -0.21 -12.58 0.31
CA THR A 17 -0.76 -12.84 1.65
C THR A 17 -2.29 -12.79 1.69
N GLY A 18 -2.94 -12.25 0.66
CA GLY A 18 -4.38 -12.01 0.60
C GLY A 18 -4.86 -10.82 1.43
N ARG A 19 -3.95 -10.10 2.09
CA ARG A 19 -4.28 -8.97 2.97
C ARG A 19 -4.65 -7.72 2.17
N THR A 20 -5.60 -6.97 2.69
CA THR A 20 -6.05 -5.69 2.15
C THR A 20 -5.71 -4.55 3.09
N PHE A 21 -5.31 -3.43 2.51
CA PHE A 21 -4.92 -2.23 3.22
C PHE A 21 -5.15 -1.00 2.36
N ARG A 22 -5.23 0.16 3.00
CA ARG A 22 -5.31 1.47 2.31
C ARG A 22 -4.04 2.26 2.53
N VAL A 23 -3.63 3.06 1.56
CA VAL A 23 -2.53 4.01 1.75
C VAL A 23 -3.09 5.25 2.46
N VAL A 24 -2.49 5.61 3.59
CA VAL A 24 -2.93 6.75 4.43
C VAL A 24 -1.94 7.92 4.41
N ALA A 25 -0.67 7.68 4.07
CA ALA A 25 0.31 8.74 3.85
C ALA A 25 1.34 8.33 2.80
N ILE A 26 1.88 9.32 2.08
CA ILE A 26 3.00 9.16 1.15
C ILE A 26 3.95 10.33 1.36
N ASP A 27 5.15 10.07 1.87
CA ASP A 27 6.20 11.06 2.08
C ASP A 27 7.43 10.73 1.21
N ARG A 28 7.61 11.52 0.15
CA ARG A 28 8.75 11.35 -0.76
C ARG A 28 10.08 11.86 -0.21
N ALA A 29 10.05 12.76 0.77
CA ALA A 29 11.27 13.25 1.39
C ALA A 29 11.83 12.23 2.40
N ALA A 30 10.93 11.49 3.06
CA ALA A 30 11.26 10.41 3.99
C ALA A 30 11.36 9.02 3.33
N ASP A 31 11.13 8.91 2.02
CA ASP A 31 11.04 7.63 1.28
C ASP A 31 10.06 6.63 1.94
N SER A 32 8.89 7.11 2.36
CA SER A 32 7.92 6.32 3.14
C SER A 32 6.49 6.37 2.57
N ILE A 33 5.83 5.22 2.60
CA ILE A 33 4.43 5.00 2.26
C ILE A 33 3.78 4.34 3.48
N GLU A 34 2.90 5.07 4.17
CA GLU A 34 2.16 4.54 5.31
C GLU A 34 0.85 3.92 4.83
N ILE A 35 0.58 2.72 5.31
CA ILE A 35 -0.64 1.97 5.03
C ILE A 35 -1.41 1.70 6.33
N GLN A 36 -2.72 1.49 6.19
CA GLN A 36 -3.57 1.03 7.26
C GLN A 36 -4.34 -0.22 6.84
N TYR A 37 -4.22 -1.26 7.66
CA TYR A 37 -5.00 -2.48 7.53
C TYR A 37 -6.41 -2.30 8.11
N PHE A 38 -7.32 -3.21 7.76
CA PHE A 38 -8.71 -3.19 8.23
C PHE A 38 -8.92 -3.20 9.74
N ASN A 39 -8.00 -3.82 10.48
CA ASN A 39 -8.02 -3.85 11.94
C ASN A 39 -7.52 -2.53 12.57
N GLY A 40 -7.17 -1.53 11.76
CA GLY A 40 -6.62 -0.25 12.20
C GLY A 40 -5.10 -0.26 12.40
N ASP A 41 -4.44 -1.40 12.21
CA ASP A 41 -2.97 -1.51 12.30
C ASP A 41 -2.29 -0.71 11.19
N LEU A 42 -1.19 -0.06 11.51
CA LEU A 42 -0.41 0.74 10.58
C LEU A 42 0.85 -0.01 10.16
N GLY A 43 1.13 0.03 8.86
CA GLY A 43 2.36 -0.49 8.27
C GLY A 43 3.06 0.60 7.48
N GLU A 44 4.35 0.43 7.24
CA GLU A 44 5.16 1.33 6.44
C GLU A 44 5.91 0.54 5.38
N TYR A 45 6.00 1.10 4.18
CA TYR A 45 6.83 0.60 3.09
C TYR A 45 7.66 1.74 2.51
N ASP A 46 8.90 1.46 2.15
CA ASP A 46 9.68 2.34 1.29
C ASP A 46 9.26 2.19 -0.19
N PHE A 47 9.67 3.15 -1.03
CA PHE A 47 9.25 3.15 -2.44
C PHE A 47 9.84 1.98 -3.23
N ALA A 48 11.02 1.49 -2.86
CA ALA A 48 11.64 0.33 -3.51
C ALA A 48 10.87 -0.96 -3.17
N SER A 49 10.61 -1.20 -1.88
CA SER A 49 9.80 -2.30 -1.39
C SER A 49 8.40 -2.29 -2.01
N TRP A 50 7.77 -1.11 -2.14
CA TRP A 50 6.48 -0.99 -2.82
C TRP A 50 6.56 -1.42 -4.29
N ALA A 51 7.58 -0.95 -5.03
CA ALA A 51 7.75 -1.27 -6.44
C ALA A 51 8.03 -2.76 -6.69
N GLU A 52 8.67 -3.45 -5.75
CA GLU A 52 8.93 -4.90 -5.79
C GLU A 52 7.75 -5.74 -5.26
N SER A 53 6.72 -5.10 -4.68
CA SER A 53 5.58 -5.79 -4.09
C SER A 53 4.56 -6.26 -5.13
N ASN A 54 3.80 -7.30 -4.75
CA ASN A 54 2.70 -7.85 -5.56
C ASN A 54 1.35 -7.24 -5.16
N PHE A 55 1.34 -5.91 -4.99
CA PHE A 55 0.17 -5.15 -4.58
C PHE A 55 -0.69 -4.78 -5.78
N HIS A 56 -1.98 -5.06 -5.68
CA HIS A 56 -2.97 -4.74 -6.70
C HIS A 56 -3.93 -3.70 -6.15
N ALA A 57 -4.16 -2.62 -6.90
CA ALA A 57 -5.21 -1.67 -6.57
C ALA A 57 -6.58 -2.35 -6.68
N ILE A 58 -7.42 -2.15 -5.68
CA ILE A 58 -8.78 -2.67 -5.63
C ILE A 58 -9.75 -1.52 -5.34
N GLU A 59 -11.03 -1.74 -5.63
CA GLU A 59 -12.08 -0.86 -5.12
C GLU A 59 -12.17 -0.98 -3.60
N ALA A 60 -12.72 0.04 -2.95
CA ALA A 60 -12.96 0.00 -1.52
C ALA A 60 -13.85 -1.22 -1.19
N PRO A 61 -13.39 -2.13 -0.33
CA PRO A 61 -14.15 -3.30 0.12
C PRO A 61 -15.34 -2.96 1.03
#